data_AF-A0A673XTP6-F1
#
_entry.id   AF-A0A673XTP6-F1
#
_cell.length_a   1.000
_cell.length_b   1.000
_cell.length_c   1.000
_cell.angle_alpha   90.00
_cell.angle_beta   90.00
_cell.angle_gamma   90.00
#
_symmetry.space_group_name_H-M   'P 1'
#
loop_
_entity.id
_entity.type
_entity.pdbx_description
1 polymer ?
#
loop_
_entity_poly.entity_id
_entity_poly.type
_entity_poly.pdbx_seq_one_letter_code
_entity_poly.pdbx_strand_id
1 'polypeptide(L)'
;TGGHWVAYEKPNFNGYQYILNQGEYPDYHHWMGFNNCIRSCQMFPPYRGAYRMRIYNRPEMSGHMMEFMDDCPNVYERFRHRDIFSSNVMEGYWVFYEHPNYRGRQYFLRPGGYRACSDWGCHNPMVGSFRRMRSGL
;
A
#
# COMPACT_ATOMS: atom_id res chain seq x y z
N THR A 1 -22.66 4.14 -3.15
CA THR A 1 -21.83 3.12 -3.81
C THR A 1 -20.44 3.71 -4.04
N GLY A 2 -19.59 3.68 -3.01
CA GLY A 2 -18.19 4.08 -3.14
C GLY A 2 -17.34 2.86 -3.43
N GLY A 3 -16.26 3.00 -4.20
CA GLY A 3 -15.29 1.93 -4.47
C GLY A 3 -13.88 2.46 -4.28
N HIS A 4 -12.95 1.56 -4.01
CA HIS A 4 -11.53 1.87 -3.90
C HIS A 4 -10.90 1.77 -5.28
N TRP A 5 -10.29 2.85 -5.76
CA TRP A 5 -9.65 2.84 -7.07
C TRP A 5 -8.13 2.88 -6.90
N VAL A 6 -7.45 1.98 -7.61
CA VAL A 6 -6.01 2.00 -7.76
C VAL A 6 -5.71 2.31 -9.22
N ALA A 7 -5.11 3.47 -9.47
CA ALA A 7 -4.65 3.88 -10.78
C ALA A 7 -3.17 3.54 -10.96
N TYR A 8 -2.77 3.23 -12.18
CA TYR A 8 -1.42 2.78 -12.51
C TYR A 8 -0.86 3.59 -13.68
N GLU A 9 0.41 3.95 -13.55
CA GLU A 9 1.16 4.72 -14.56
C GLU A 9 1.27 3.98 -15.91
N LYS A 10 1.43 2.65 -15.88
CA LYS A 10 1.63 1.80 -17.07
C LYS A 10 0.43 0.90 -17.35
N PRO A 11 0.30 0.34 -18.57
CA PRO A 11 -0.70 -0.67 -18.88
C PRO A 11 -0.56 -1.91 -17.99
N ASN A 12 -1.60 -2.74 -17.92
CA ASN A 12 -1.60 -4.02 -17.22
C ASN A 12 -1.24 -3.92 -15.73
N PHE A 13 -1.69 -2.86 -15.05
CA PHE A 13 -1.55 -2.66 -13.60
C PHE A 13 -0.08 -2.59 -13.12
N ASN A 14 0.76 -1.91 -13.90
CA ASN A 14 2.20 -1.76 -13.65
C ASN A 14 2.62 -0.30 -13.46
N GLY A 15 3.87 -0.09 -13.01
CA GLY A 15 4.44 1.25 -12.77
C GLY A 15 4.02 1.83 -11.43
N TYR A 16 4.08 3.16 -11.30
CA TYR A 16 3.61 3.82 -10.08
C TYR A 16 2.13 3.59 -9.83
N GLN A 17 1.78 3.34 -8.58
CA GLN A 17 0.42 3.12 -8.12
C GLN A 17 -0.08 4.37 -7.41
N TYR A 18 -1.33 4.75 -7.67
CA TYR A 18 -1.97 5.92 -7.08
C TYR A 18 -3.30 5.49 -6.46
N ILE A 19 -3.44 5.73 -5.16
CA ILE A 19 -4.63 5.36 -4.40
C ILE A 19 -5.64 6.49 -4.47
N LEU A 20 -6.76 6.23 -5.14
CA LEU A 20 -7.83 7.20 -5.35
C LEU A 20 -9.01 6.87 -4.43
N ASN A 21 -9.27 7.76 -3.48
CA ASN A 21 -10.49 7.78 -2.69
C ASN A 21 -11.58 8.59 -3.40
N GLN A 22 -12.81 8.55 -2.89
CA GLN A 22 -13.85 9.43 -3.37
C GLN A 22 -13.42 10.89 -3.24
N GLY A 23 -13.50 11.64 -4.34
CA GLY A 23 -13.08 13.03 -4.41
C GLY A 23 -12.90 13.48 -5.85
N GLU A 24 -12.64 14.78 -6.01
CA GLU A 24 -12.25 15.38 -7.27
C GLU A 24 -10.73 15.51 -7.32
N TYR A 25 -10.14 15.23 -8.48
CA TYR A 25 -8.70 15.29 -8.69
C TYR A 25 -8.38 16.16 -9.90
N PRO A 26 -8.29 17.49 -9.73
CA PRO A 26 -8.08 18.42 -10.84
C PRO A 26 -6.74 18.24 -11.55
N ASP A 27 -5.72 17.79 -10.81
CA ASP A 27 -4.38 17.55 -11.33
C ASP A 27 -3.68 16.41 -10.59
N TYR A 28 -2.49 16.05 -11.07
CA TYR A 28 -1.78 14.88 -10.58
C TYR A 28 -1.23 15.01 -9.16
N HIS A 29 -1.04 16.22 -8.64
CA HIS A 29 -0.60 16.41 -7.26
C HIS A 29 -1.69 15.96 -6.27
N HIS A 30 -2.97 16.05 -6.66
CA HIS A 30 -4.09 15.67 -5.82
C HIS A 30 -4.19 14.16 -5.59
N TRP A 31 -3.61 13.33 -6.48
CA TRP A 31 -3.47 11.88 -6.26
C TRP A 31 -2.05 11.44 -5.86
N MET A 32 -1.20 12.39 -5.46
CA MET A 32 0.22 12.15 -5.15
C MET A 32 0.99 11.56 -6.36
N GLY A 33 0.63 12.00 -7.57
CA GLY A 33 1.29 11.64 -8.81
C GLY A 33 2.71 12.20 -8.89
N PHE A 34 3.64 11.39 -9.41
CA PHE A 34 4.94 11.90 -9.88
C PHE A 34 4.85 12.45 -11.31
N ASN A 35 3.78 12.07 -12.01
CA ASN A 35 3.41 12.53 -13.33
C ASN A 35 1.89 12.39 -13.50
N ASN A 36 1.38 12.84 -14.64
CA ASN A 36 -0.03 12.78 -15.02
C ASN A 36 -0.42 11.52 -15.83
N CYS A 37 0.47 10.53 -15.96
CA CYS A 37 0.19 9.32 -16.73
C CYS A 37 -0.65 8.33 -15.90
N ILE A 38 -1.83 8.00 -16.40
CA ILE A 38 -2.64 6.86 -15.92
C ILE A 38 -3.00 6.03 -17.15
N ARG A 39 -2.56 4.77 -17.17
CA ARG A 39 -2.74 3.87 -18.33
C ARG A 39 -3.49 2.58 -18.01
N SER A 40 -3.73 2.30 -16.74
CA SER A 40 -4.67 1.26 -16.30
C SER A 40 -5.20 1.57 -14.90
N CYS A 41 -6.34 0.99 -14.52
CA CYS A 41 -6.90 1.14 -13.20
C CYS A 41 -7.67 -0.12 -12.77
N GLN A 42 -7.80 -0.33 -11.47
CA GLN A 42 -8.63 -1.38 -10.89
C GLN A 42 -9.53 -0.81 -9.81
N MET A 43 -10.80 -1.25 -9.81
CA MET A 43 -11.75 -0.95 -8.75
C MET A 43 -11.82 -2.16 -7.80
N PHE A 44 -11.77 -1.87 -6.51
CA PHE A 44 -11.98 -2.84 -5.44
C PHE A 44 -13.26 -2.46 -4.67
N PRO A 45 -14.10 -3.44 -4.31
CA PRO A 45 -15.30 -3.17 -3.53
C PRO A 45 -14.92 -2.62 -2.15
N PRO A 46 -15.79 -1.85 -1.47
CA PRO A 46 -15.59 -1.48 -0.08
C PRO A 46 -15.32 -2.69 0.80
N TYR A 47 -14.34 -2.56 1.69
CA TYR A 47 -14.09 -3.54 2.73
C TYR A 47 -14.58 -3.00 4.07
N ARG A 48 -15.43 -3.77 4.76
CA ARG A 48 -16.08 -3.40 6.04
C ARG A 48 -15.73 -4.30 7.22
N GLY A 49 -14.75 -5.20 7.04
CA GLY A 49 -14.30 -6.12 8.08
C GLY A 49 -13.18 -5.54 8.95
N ALA A 50 -12.55 -6.43 9.73
CA ALA A 50 -11.35 -6.11 10.49
C ALA A 50 -10.12 -6.03 9.58
N TYR A 51 -9.06 -5.36 10.04
CA TYR A 51 -7.83 -5.23 9.28
C TYR A 51 -6.72 -5.94 10.03
N ARG A 52 -5.97 -6.78 9.32
CA ARG A 52 -4.86 -7.52 9.90
C ARG A 52 -3.78 -7.82 8.87
N MET A 53 -2.56 -7.46 9.20
CA MET A 53 -1.38 -7.63 8.34
C MET A 53 -0.15 -7.98 9.18
N ARG A 54 0.72 -8.84 8.65
CA ARG A 54 2.05 -9.12 9.20
C ARG A 54 3.11 -8.62 8.24
N ILE A 55 4.12 -7.96 8.77
CA ILE A 55 5.29 -7.51 8.00
C ILE A 55 6.54 -8.23 8.51
N TYR A 56 7.50 -8.42 7.62
CA TYR A 56 8.70 -9.20 7.87
C TYR A 56 9.94 -8.48 7.36
N ASN A 57 11.03 -8.57 8.11
CA ASN A 57 12.31 -7.94 7.74
C ASN A 57 13.17 -8.81 6.82
N ARG A 58 12.69 -9.99 6.38
CA ARG A 58 13.33 -10.84 5.38
C ARG A 58 12.29 -11.35 4.35
N PRO A 59 12.73 -11.81 3.17
CA PRO A 59 11.85 -12.47 2.20
C PRO A 59 11.21 -13.76 2.74
N GLU A 60 10.28 -14.33 2.00
CA GLU A 60 9.63 -15.62 2.28
C GLU A 60 8.92 -15.68 3.65
N MET A 61 8.41 -14.55 4.14
CA MET A 61 7.74 -14.43 5.45
C MET A 61 8.62 -14.91 6.61
N SER A 62 9.91 -14.60 6.53
CA SER A 62 10.91 -15.05 7.50
C SER A 62 11.52 -13.88 8.30
N GLY A 63 12.32 -14.21 9.32
CA GLY A 63 12.99 -13.22 10.15
C GLY A 63 12.10 -12.60 11.22
N HIS A 64 12.40 -11.36 11.59
CA HIS A 64 11.61 -10.60 12.56
C HIS A 64 10.26 -10.23 11.95
N MET A 65 9.19 -10.49 12.71
CA MET A 65 7.81 -10.32 12.28
C MET A 65 7.06 -9.45 13.29
N MET A 66 6.17 -8.59 12.80
CA MET A 66 5.22 -7.88 13.64
C MET A 66 3.85 -7.82 12.96
N GLU A 67 2.80 -8.02 13.75
CA GLU A 67 1.40 -7.94 13.32
C GLU A 67 0.81 -6.55 13.61
N PHE A 68 -0.01 -6.06 12.69
CA PHE A 68 -0.64 -4.75 12.75
C PHE A 68 -2.13 -4.84 12.41
N MET A 69 -2.93 -4.08 13.15
CA MET A 69 -4.37 -3.91 12.95
C MET A 69 -4.76 -2.43 12.79
N ASP A 70 -3.78 -1.55 12.93
CA ASP A 70 -3.88 -0.09 12.95
C ASP A 70 -2.95 0.57 11.93
N ASP A 71 -3.16 1.86 11.69
CA ASP A 71 -2.33 2.63 10.78
C ASP A 71 -0.98 2.95 11.45
N CYS A 72 0.10 2.98 10.67
CA CYS A 72 1.45 3.18 11.17
C CYS A 72 2.11 4.36 10.42
N PRO A 73 2.15 5.56 11.00
CA PRO A 73 2.76 6.73 10.36
C PRO A 73 4.30 6.65 10.34
N ASN A 74 4.93 5.82 11.19
CA ASN A 74 6.37 5.61 11.20
C ASN A 74 6.71 4.15 11.52
N VAL A 75 7.08 3.39 10.49
CA VAL A 75 7.44 1.97 10.62
C VAL A 75 8.68 1.79 11.49
N TYR A 76 9.69 2.66 11.37
CA TYR A 76 10.94 2.48 12.11
C TYR A 76 10.74 2.60 13.62
N GLU A 77 9.85 3.48 14.08
CA GLU A 77 9.53 3.63 15.51
C GLU A 77 8.93 2.37 16.13
N ARG A 78 8.07 1.66 15.36
CA ARG A 78 7.36 0.46 15.84
C ARG A 78 8.09 -0.84 15.54
N PHE A 79 8.56 -1.02 14.31
CA PHE A 79 9.15 -2.26 13.81
C PHE A 79 10.67 -2.30 13.95
N ARG A 80 11.34 -1.16 14.21
CA ARG A 80 12.81 -1.00 14.35
C ARG A 80 13.63 -1.44 13.14
N HIS A 81 12.98 -1.74 12.02
CA HIS A 81 13.58 -1.94 10.70
C HIS A 81 12.98 -0.94 9.71
N ARG A 82 13.80 -0.47 8.76
CA ARG A 82 13.35 0.46 7.70
C ARG A 82 12.78 -0.28 6.48
N ASP A 83 13.21 -1.52 6.30
CA ASP A 83 12.92 -2.32 5.12
C ASP A 83 11.95 -3.45 5.49
N ILE A 84 10.93 -3.61 4.65
CA ILE A 84 9.95 -4.70 4.69
C ILE A 84 10.15 -5.53 3.43
N PHE A 85 10.55 -6.78 3.60
CA PHE A 85 10.91 -7.64 2.47
C PHE A 85 9.80 -8.61 2.08
N SER A 86 8.92 -8.95 3.02
CA SER A 86 7.73 -9.75 2.76
C SER A 86 6.60 -9.36 3.69
N SER A 87 5.37 -9.70 3.31
CA SER A 87 4.16 -9.34 4.03
C SER A 87 3.09 -10.42 3.86
N ASN A 88 2.24 -10.59 4.86
CA ASN A 88 1.03 -11.38 4.76
C ASN A 88 -0.15 -10.48 5.13
N VAL A 89 -0.99 -10.16 4.15
CA VAL A 89 -2.25 -9.46 4.42
C VAL A 89 -3.32 -10.50 4.66
N MET A 90 -3.72 -10.65 5.92
CA MET A 90 -4.77 -11.58 6.29
C MET A 90 -6.14 -10.97 6.01
N GLU A 91 -6.32 -9.69 6.35
CA GLU A 91 -7.61 -9.02 6.29
C GLU A 91 -7.49 -7.55 5.89
N GLY A 92 -8.46 -7.10 5.09
CA GLY A 92 -8.58 -5.74 4.59
C GLY A 92 -7.62 -5.38 3.45
N TYR A 93 -7.70 -4.11 3.04
CA TYR A 93 -6.84 -3.51 2.04
C TYR A 93 -5.86 -2.54 2.71
N TRP A 94 -4.59 -2.61 2.34
CA TRP A 94 -3.53 -1.81 2.94
C TRP A 94 -2.79 -1.01 1.87
N VAL A 95 -2.25 0.13 2.28
CA VAL A 95 -1.38 0.95 1.44
C VAL A 95 -0.05 1.12 2.15
N PHE A 96 1.03 0.68 1.51
CA PHE A 96 2.39 1.00 1.91
C PHE A 96 2.84 2.30 1.28
N TYR A 97 3.65 3.04 2.02
CA TYR A 97 4.27 4.28 1.60
C TYR A 97 5.78 4.19 1.82
N GLU A 98 6.54 4.64 0.83
CA GLU A 98 8.00 4.64 0.87
C GLU A 98 8.56 5.46 2.05
N HIS A 99 7.91 6.56 2.41
CA HIS A 99 8.36 7.45 3.48
C HIS A 99 7.41 7.47 4.67
N PRO A 100 7.87 7.93 5.85
CA PRO A 100 6.99 8.19 6.98
C PRO A 100 5.89 9.20 6.65
N ASN A 101 4.84 9.20 7.45
CA ASN A 101 3.69 10.10 7.36
C ASN A 101 2.93 10.02 6.03
N TYR A 102 2.83 8.82 5.47
CA TYR A 102 2.04 8.49 4.28
C TYR A 102 2.49 9.24 3.01
N ARG A 103 3.80 9.27 2.77
CA ARG A 103 4.44 10.01 1.66
C ARG A 103 5.27 9.11 0.75
N GLY A 104 5.61 9.63 -0.42
CA GLY A 104 6.43 8.94 -1.41
C GLY A 104 5.61 7.96 -2.24
N ARG A 105 6.28 6.95 -2.82
CA ARG A 105 5.62 5.93 -3.63
C ARG A 105 4.60 5.14 -2.82
N GLN A 106 3.47 4.82 -3.45
CA GLN A 106 2.38 4.06 -2.85
C GLN A 106 2.37 2.64 -3.41
N TYR A 107 2.02 1.67 -2.57
CA TYR A 107 1.84 0.28 -2.97
C TYR A 107 0.55 -0.27 -2.36
N PHE A 108 -0.34 -0.78 -3.21
CA PHE A 108 -1.60 -1.39 -2.79
C PHE A 108 -1.40 -2.87 -2.46
N LEU A 109 -1.87 -3.28 -1.28
CA LEU A 109 -1.87 -4.68 -0.85
C LEU A 109 -3.29 -5.13 -0.56
N ARG A 110 -3.68 -6.25 -1.17
CA ARG A 110 -4.94 -6.96 -0.93
C ARG A 110 -4.67 -8.24 -0.12
N PRO A 111 -5.70 -8.91 0.43
CA PRO A 111 -5.50 -10.17 1.13
C PRO A 111 -4.70 -11.17 0.29
N GLY A 112 -3.65 -11.72 0.88
CA GLY A 112 -2.67 -12.55 0.19
C GLY A 112 -1.29 -12.54 0.81
N GLY A 113 -0.49 -13.52 0.39
CA GLY A 113 0.91 -13.64 0.77
C GLY A 113 1.83 -12.99 -0.25
N TYR A 114 2.71 -12.12 0.22
CA TYR A 114 3.73 -11.42 -0.56
C TYR A 114 5.11 -11.86 -0.05
N ARG A 115 5.78 -12.74 -0.80
CA ARG A 115 7.04 -13.38 -0.41
C ARG A 115 8.25 -12.51 -0.68
N ALA A 116 8.14 -11.56 -1.61
CA ALA A 116 9.16 -10.57 -1.90
C ALA A 116 8.54 -9.19 -2.09
N CYS A 117 9.37 -8.16 -1.92
CA CYS A 117 8.91 -6.78 -2.05
C CYS A 117 8.46 -6.43 -3.49
N SER A 118 8.97 -7.13 -4.49
CA SER A 118 8.51 -7.06 -5.88
C SER A 118 7.05 -7.48 -6.05
N ASP A 119 6.50 -8.30 -5.15
CA ASP A 119 5.13 -8.83 -5.27
C ASP A 119 4.07 -7.73 -5.08
N TRP A 120 4.41 -6.63 -4.41
CA TRP A 120 3.57 -5.41 -4.36
C TRP A 120 4.06 -4.29 -5.27
N GLY A 121 5.00 -4.58 -6.18
CA GLY A 121 5.45 -3.67 -7.23
C GLY A 121 6.51 -2.65 -6.81
N CYS A 122 7.20 -2.85 -5.69
CA CYS A 122 8.32 -1.99 -5.31
C CYS A 122 9.63 -2.43 -5.96
N HIS A 123 10.57 -1.49 -6.09
CA HIS A 123 11.95 -1.74 -6.54
C HIS A 123 12.96 -1.63 -5.39
N ASN A 124 12.49 -1.20 -4.22
CA ASN A 124 13.26 -1.02 -3.00
C ASN A 124 12.35 -1.43 -1.83
N PRO A 125 12.80 -2.29 -0.90
CA PRO A 125 12.00 -2.76 0.24
C PRO A 125 11.68 -1.70 1.30
N MET A 126 12.14 -0.46 1.14
CA MET A 126 11.87 0.63 2.09
C MET A 126 10.36 0.91 2.20
N VAL A 127 9.84 0.79 3.43
CA VAL A 127 8.47 1.17 3.77
C VAL A 127 8.51 2.02 5.03
N GLY A 128 8.27 3.32 4.88
CA GLY A 128 8.32 4.27 5.99
C GLY A 128 7.01 4.39 6.75
N SER A 129 5.88 4.12 6.10
CA SER A 129 4.54 4.13 6.73
C SER A 129 3.54 3.24 6.00
N PHE A 130 2.43 2.91 6.65
CA PHE A 130 1.31 2.24 6.00
C PHE A 130 -0.02 2.57 6.67
N ARG A 131 -1.11 2.46 5.91
CA ARG A 131 -2.46 2.66 6.43
C ARG A 131 -3.47 1.70 5.82
N ARG A 132 -4.57 1.51 6.52
CA ARG A 132 -5.75 0.81 6.06
C ARG A 132 -6.45 1.65 5.00
N MET A 133 -6.80 1.03 3.88
CA MET A 133 -7.65 1.65 2.86
C MET A 133 -9.10 1.49 3.31
N ARG A 134 -9.65 2.55 3.91
CA ARG A 134 -11.01 2.62 4.43
C ARG A 134 -11.88 3.39 3.45
N SER A 135 -13.11 2.92 3.22
CA SER A 135 -14.11 3.76 2.56
C SER A 135 -14.41 4.94 3.48
N GLY A 136 -14.49 6.16 2.91
CA GLY A 136 -15.05 7.29 3.64
C GLY A 136 -16.43 6.92 4.18
N LEU A 137 -16.75 7.39 5.39
CA LEU A 137 -18.11 7.30 5.92
C LEU A 137 -19.07 8.08 5.03
#